data_AF-A0A2N0A013-F1
#
_entry.id   AF-A0A2N0A013-F1
#
_cell.length_a   1.000
_cell.length_b   1.000
_cell.length_c   1.000
_cell.angle_alpha   90.00
_cell.angle_beta   90.00
_cell.angle_gamma   90.00
#
_symmetry.space_group_name_H-M   'P 1'
#
loop_
_entity.id
_entity.type
_entity.pdbx_description
1 polymer ?
#
loop_
_entity_poly.entity_id
_entity_poly.type
_entity_poly.pdbx_seq_one_letter_code
_entity_poly.pdbx_strand_id
1 'polypeptide(L)'
;MSFSETGRIDLPEYKARSRESFFTFVSVAVFSIAVFEEIRTLFIVPILLLLFLLIGFQFKWKSLFYLNIPLFVLSFINIFPYAKNLWPGTLIVALIFYFLFFTKIRKTGLLRWWTKGEVSKQVLGFSVLFILSASIALFFWFYLLNPDISDIKENFPKGDVPLLIAAGIGFAILNAAAEEFLFRGILFESLLSAKFSLFWALVFQAFSFGILHLHGFPRGWVGVGLAGIYGLMTGLIRILSKGIYYPVLVHIFADITIAIIVLFFTK
;
A
#
# COMPACT_ATOMS: atom_id res chain seq x y z
N MET A 1 -20.96 2.31 -12.42
CA MET A 1 -20.53 0.95 -12.85
C MET A 1 -21.23 -0.04 -11.94
N SER A 2 -22.08 -0.93 -12.47
CA SER A 2 -22.64 -2.01 -11.66
C SER A 2 -21.57 -3.07 -11.47
N PHE A 3 -21.06 -3.23 -10.25
CA PHE A 3 -20.04 -4.25 -9.91
C PHE A 3 -20.55 -5.70 -10.05
N SER A 4 -21.83 -5.90 -10.44
CA SER A 4 -22.42 -7.22 -10.66
C SER A 4 -22.09 -7.83 -12.02
N GLU A 5 -21.66 -7.04 -13.01
CA GLU A 5 -21.45 -7.50 -14.39
C GLU A 5 -20.01 -7.97 -14.68
N THR A 6 -19.04 -7.61 -13.82
CA THR A 6 -17.69 -8.15 -13.91
C THR A 6 -17.71 -9.58 -13.37
N GLY A 7 -17.78 -10.57 -14.27
CA GLY A 7 -17.80 -11.99 -13.95
C GLY A 7 -16.81 -12.33 -12.83
N ARG A 8 -17.33 -13.00 -11.78
CA ARG A 8 -16.67 -13.39 -10.52
C ARG A 8 -15.37 -12.62 -10.24
N ILE A 9 -15.47 -11.56 -9.45
CA ILE A 9 -14.32 -11.07 -8.67
C ILE A 9 -13.74 -12.29 -7.94
N ASP A 10 -12.43 -12.52 -8.07
CA ASP A 10 -11.73 -13.57 -7.33
C ASP A 10 -11.70 -13.19 -5.84
N LEU A 11 -12.83 -13.41 -5.18
CA LEU A 11 -12.96 -13.25 -3.74
C LEU A 11 -12.03 -14.25 -3.04
N PRO A 12 -11.56 -13.92 -1.83
CA PRO A 12 -10.79 -14.86 -1.03
C PRO A 12 -11.54 -16.17 -0.81
N GLU A 13 -10.81 -17.29 -0.87
CA GLU A 13 -11.34 -18.61 -0.50
C GLU A 13 -11.65 -18.67 0.99
N TYR A 14 -10.79 -18.05 1.79
CA TYR A 14 -10.97 -17.95 3.22
C TYR A 14 -12.07 -16.93 3.56
N LYS A 15 -12.98 -17.34 4.44
CA LYS A 15 -14.02 -16.46 4.98
C LYS A 15 -13.89 -16.35 6.48
N ALA A 16 -13.66 -15.14 6.96
CA ALA A 16 -13.53 -14.85 8.37
C ALA A 16 -14.84 -15.06 9.13
N ARG A 17 -14.73 -15.39 10.42
CA ARG A 17 -15.86 -15.35 11.36
C ARG A 17 -16.16 -13.91 11.75
N SER A 18 -17.38 -13.63 12.24
CA SER A 18 -17.79 -12.25 12.60
C SER A 18 -16.80 -11.54 13.55
N ARG A 19 -16.30 -12.24 14.57
CA ARG A 19 -15.29 -11.70 15.49
C ARG A 19 -13.96 -11.40 14.77
N GLU A 20 -13.48 -12.33 13.94
CA GLU A 20 -12.27 -12.12 13.14
C GLU A 20 -12.43 -10.91 12.21
N SER A 21 -13.59 -10.78 11.54
CA SER A 21 -13.89 -9.63 10.68
C SER A 21 -13.78 -8.30 11.42
N PHE A 22 -14.34 -8.22 12.64
CA PHE A 22 -14.25 -7.04 13.48
C PHE A 22 -12.80 -6.70 13.79
N PHE A 23 -12.02 -7.67 14.29
CA PHE A 23 -10.61 -7.43 14.60
C PHE A 23 -9.76 -7.10 13.37
N THR A 24 -10.05 -7.70 12.20
CA THR A 24 -9.37 -7.37 10.95
C THR A 24 -9.59 -5.90 10.58
N PHE A 25 -10.83 -5.40 10.69
CA PHE A 25 -11.12 -3.98 10.46
C PHE A 25 -10.41 -3.09 11.48
N VAL A 26 -10.45 -3.45 12.76
CA VAL A 26 -9.77 -2.69 13.82
C VAL A 26 -8.25 -2.67 13.59
N SER A 27 -7.63 -3.77 13.16
CA SER A 27 -6.21 -3.81 12.77
C SER A 27 -5.89 -2.79 11.68
N VAL A 28 -6.72 -2.68 10.64
CA VAL A 28 -6.53 -1.69 9.56
C VAL A 28 -6.69 -0.25 10.08
N ALA A 29 -7.67 0.00 10.95
CA ALA A 29 -7.86 1.32 11.56
C ALA A 29 -6.68 1.70 12.46
N VAL A 30 -6.22 0.77 13.31
CA VAL A 30 -5.06 0.94 14.20
C VAL A 30 -3.78 1.17 13.40
N PHE A 31 -3.59 0.46 12.29
CA PHE A 31 -2.45 0.70 11.43
C PHE A 31 -2.49 2.08 10.75
N SER A 32 -3.67 2.54 10.31
CA SER A 32 -3.81 3.84 9.66
C SER A 32 -3.42 5.01 10.57
N ILE A 33 -3.62 4.89 11.89
CA ILE A 33 -3.21 5.95 12.85
C ILE A 33 -1.72 5.91 13.20
N ALA A 34 -0.94 4.96 12.67
CA ALA A 34 0.52 4.86 12.89
C ALA A 34 1.30 6.08 12.39
N VAL A 35 0.69 6.86 11.49
CA VAL A 35 1.32 8.04 10.90
C VAL A 35 1.47 9.21 11.88
N PHE A 36 0.60 9.27 12.91
CA PHE A 36 0.60 10.36 13.88
C PHE A 36 1.74 10.18 14.89
N GLU A 37 2.60 11.18 15.01
CA GLU A 37 3.79 11.13 15.85
C GLU A 37 3.46 10.97 17.33
N GLU A 38 2.39 11.61 17.80
CA GLU A 38 1.89 11.50 19.18
C GLU A 38 1.48 10.06 19.50
N ILE A 39 0.92 9.34 18.53
CA ILE A 39 0.53 7.94 18.71
C ILE A 39 1.76 7.02 18.61
N ARG A 40 2.66 7.30 17.66
CA ARG A 40 3.87 6.51 17.42
C ARG A 40 4.82 6.53 18.62
N THR A 41 5.02 7.69 19.23
CA THR A 41 5.89 7.86 20.41
C THR A 41 5.37 7.14 21.65
N LEU A 42 4.07 6.87 21.72
CA LEU A 42 3.45 6.09 22.80
C LEU A 42 3.52 4.57 22.56
N PHE A 43 4.09 4.10 21.44
CA PHE A 43 4.21 2.68 21.08
C PHE A 43 2.86 1.94 20.97
N ILE A 44 1.73 2.65 20.97
CA ILE A 44 0.39 2.06 21.08
C ILE A 44 0.09 1.16 19.88
N VAL A 45 0.36 1.62 18.67
CA VAL A 45 0.05 0.88 17.44
C VAL A 45 0.76 -0.48 17.38
N PRO A 46 2.11 -0.57 17.47
CA PRO A 46 2.78 -1.86 17.40
C PRO A 46 2.37 -2.80 18.55
N ILE A 47 2.07 -2.28 19.75
CA ILE A 47 1.54 -3.10 20.86
C ILE A 47 0.17 -3.69 20.49
N LEU A 48 -0.77 -2.87 20.01
CA LEU A 48 -2.11 -3.32 19.63
C LEU A 48 -2.05 -4.32 18.46
N LEU A 49 -1.22 -4.07 17.44
CA LEU A 49 -1.05 -4.97 16.31
C LEU A 49 -0.41 -6.30 16.73
N LEU A 50 0.53 -6.28 17.69
CA LEU A 50 1.07 -7.51 18.29
C LEU A 50 -0.03 -8.29 19.03
N LEU A 51 -0.88 -7.61 19.81
CA LEU A 51 -2.00 -8.25 20.48
C LEU A 51 -2.97 -8.89 19.47
N PHE A 52 -3.29 -8.21 18.37
CA PHE A 52 -4.13 -8.76 17.31
C PHE A 52 -3.47 -9.95 16.60
N LEU A 53 -2.16 -9.92 16.40
CA LEU A 53 -1.38 -11.05 15.90
C LEU A 53 -1.49 -12.25 16.85
N LEU A 54 -1.31 -12.05 18.16
CA LEU A 54 -1.41 -13.10 19.18
C LEU A 54 -2.84 -13.67 19.30
N ILE A 55 -3.86 -12.81 19.24
CA ILE A 55 -5.27 -13.21 19.17
C ILE A 55 -5.50 -14.05 17.90
N GLY A 56 -5.01 -13.58 16.76
CA GLY A 56 -5.12 -14.28 15.48
C GLY A 56 -4.53 -15.69 15.54
N PHE A 57 -3.36 -15.81 16.18
CA PHE A 57 -2.69 -17.08 16.43
C PHE A 57 -3.50 -17.98 17.38
N GLN A 58 -3.85 -17.48 18.57
CA GLN A 58 -4.56 -18.23 19.62
C GLN A 58 -5.89 -18.80 19.14
N PHE A 59 -6.67 -18.01 18.41
CA PHE A 59 -8.00 -18.42 17.91
C PHE A 59 -7.97 -19.02 16.50
N LYS A 60 -6.77 -19.19 15.91
CA LYS A 60 -6.56 -19.71 14.55
C LYS A 60 -7.32 -18.89 13.48
N TRP A 61 -7.43 -17.58 13.70
CA TRP A 61 -8.02 -16.62 12.77
C TRP A 61 -6.97 -16.20 11.75
N LYS A 62 -6.96 -16.90 10.61
CA LYS A 62 -5.88 -16.84 9.62
C LYS A 62 -5.77 -15.48 8.94
N SER A 63 -6.89 -14.83 8.61
CA SER A 63 -6.86 -13.52 7.97
C SER A 63 -6.30 -12.47 8.92
N LEU A 64 -6.76 -12.48 10.18
CA LEU A 64 -6.22 -11.57 11.20
C LEU A 64 -4.74 -11.82 11.45
N PHE A 65 -4.33 -13.08 11.63
CA PHE A 65 -2.95 -13.44 11.90
C PHE A 65 -2.00 -12.97 10.78
N TYR A 66 -2.27 -13.34 9.53
CA TYR A 66 -1.38 -13.01 8.43
C TYR A 66 -1.41 -11.53 8.04
N LEU A 67 -2.54 -10.83 8.23
CA LEU A 67 -2.60 -9.37 8.08
C LEU A 67 -1.65 -8.69 9.06
N ASN A 68 -1.69 -9.07 10.34
CA ASN A 68 -0.96 -8.35 11.37
C ASN A 68 0.55 -8.62 11.36
N ILE A 69 1.07 -9.64 10.66
CA ILE A 69 2.52 -9.87 10.53
C ILE A 69 3.22 -8.63 9.92
N PRO A 70 2.94 -8.23 8.68
CA PRO A 70 3.60 -7.08 8.08
C PRO A 70 3.22 -5.77 8.78
N LEU A 71 1.98 -5.61 9.25
CA LEU A 71 1.56 -4.38 9.94
C LEU A 71 2.33 -4.17 11.25
N PHE A 72 2.48 -5.23 12.06
CA PHE A 72 3.26 -5.18 13.29
C PHE A 72 4.73 -4.89 12.99
N VAL A 73 5.37 -5.65 12.10
CA VAL A 73 6.79 -5.48 11.78
C VAL A 73 7.07 -4.08 11.26
N LEU A 74 6.25 -3.59 10.32
CA LEU A 74 6.39 -2.24 9.77
C LEU A 74 6.22 -1.16 10.83
N SER A 75 5.16 -1.26 11.65
CA SER A 75 4.89 -0.27 12.70
C SER A 75 5.96 -0.29 13.78
N PHE A 76 6.50 -1.47 14.11
CA PHE A 76 7.58 -1.64 15.08
C PHE A 76 8.89 -1.04 14.57
N ILE A 77 9.30 -1.33 13.33
CA ILE A 77 10.53 -0.75 12.76
C ILE A 77 10.41 0.77 12.68
N ASN A 78 9.24 1.30 12.30
CA ASN A 78 9.04 2.74 12.16
C ASN A 78 8.93 3.51 13.49
N ILE A 79 8.97 2.84 14.65
CA ILE A 79 9.20 3.51 15.95
C ILE A 79 10.55 4.25 15.92
N PHE A 80 11.57 3.63 15.32
CA PHE A 80 12.92 4.16 15.37
C PHE A 80 13.04 5.38 14.44
N PRO A 81 13.50 6.55 14.92
CA PRO A 81 13.50 7.78 14.13
C PRO A 81 14.25 7.70 12.79
N TYR A 82 15.30 6.87 12.72
CA TYR A 82 16.09 6.67 11.50
C TYR A 82 15.43 5.75 10.47
N ALA A 83 14.40 4.98 10.86
CA ALA A 83 13.73 4.03 9.97
C ALA A 83 13.08 4.71 8.76
N LYS A 84 12.66 5.98 8.89
CA LYS A 84 12.11 6.78 7.79
C LYS A 84 13.09 6.94 6.62
N ASN A 85 14.40 6.98 6.91
CA ASN A 85 15.45 7.12 5.89
C ASN A 85 15.72 5.81 5.14
N LEU A 86 15.13 4.70 5.61
CA LEU A 86 15.28 3.37 5.01
C LEU A 86 14.08 3.00 4.14
N TRP A 87 13.16 3.93 3.86
CA TRP A 87 12.03 3.66 2.97
C TRP A 87 12.48 3.43 1.51
N PRO A 88 11.93 2.45 0.75
CA PRO A 88 10.88 1.48 1.10
C PRO A 88 11.40 0.19 1.77
N GLY A 89 12.68 0.14 2.13
CA GLY A 89 13.33 -1.01 2.78
C GLY A 89 12.63 -1.51 4.04
N THR A 90 12.09 -0.63 4.89
CA THR A 90 11.33 -1.05 6.09
C THR A 90 10.07 -1.84 5.72
N LEU A 91 9.37 -1.43 4.66
CA LEU A 91 8.22 -2.16 4.11
C LEU A 91 8.64 -3.49 3.48
N ILE A 92 9.75 -3.52 2.75
CA ILE A 92 10.30 -4.75 2.19
C ILE A 92 10.61 -5.77 3.31
N VAL A 93 11.23 -5.33 4.41
CA VAL A 93 11.47 -6.19 5.58
C VAL A 93 10.15 -6.74 6.14
N ALA A 94 9.13 -5.89 6.31
CA ALA A 94 7.81 -6.35 6.77
C ALA A 94 7.18 -7.40 5.84
N LEU A 95 7.32 -7.22 4.52
CA LEU A 95 6.85 -8.19 3.53
C LEU A 95 7.65 -9.49 3.55
N ILE A 96 8.96 -9.45 3.80
CA ILE A 96 9.78 -10.66 3.97
C ILE A 96 9.18 -11.52 5.10
N PHE A 97 8.86 -10.93 6.25
CA PHE A 97 8.23 -11.64 7.36
C PHE A 97 6.87 -12.26 6.99
N TYR A 98 6.06 -11.57 6.18
CA TYR A 98 4.82 -12.15 5.63
C TYR A 98 5.12 -13.36 4.74
N PHE A 99 6.08 -13.23 3.82
CA PHE A 99 6.42 -14.27 2.85
C PHE A 99 7.16 -15.48 3.44
N LEU A 100 7.73 -15.38 4.64
CA LEU A 100 8.20 -16.57 5.39
C LEU A 100 7.08 -17.60 5.61
N PHE A 101 5.81 -17.17 5.57
CA PHE A 101 4.64 -18.04 5.70
C PHE A 101 3.94 -18.34 4.37
N PHE A 102 4.57 -18.05 3.22
CA PHE A 102 3.97 -18.14 1.87
C PHE A 102 3.18 -19.43 1.64
N THR A 103 3.79 -20.59 1.87
CA THR A 103 3.14 -21.90 1.63
C THR A 103 1.92 -22.10 2.52
N LYS A 104 1.94 -21.59 3.76
CA LYS A 104 0.79 -21.68 4.68
C LYS A 104 -0.31 -20.71 4.26
N ILE A 105 0.03 -19.48 3.91
CA ILE A 105 -0.93 -18.46 3.43
C ILE A 105 -1.62 -18.96 2.15
N ARG A 106 -0.86 -19.50 1.20
CA ARG A 106 -1.39 -20.08 -0.04
C ARG A 106 -2.39 -21.20 0.24
N LYS A 107 -2.06 -22.15 1.12
CA LYS A 107 -2.97 -23.24 1.53
C LYS A 107 -4.25 -22.75 2.22
N THR A 108 -4.23 -21.55 2.81
CA THR A 108 -5.43 -20.95 3.40
C THR A 108 -6.32 -20.23 2.40
N GLY A 109 -5.86 -20.00 1.16
CA GLY A 109 -6.62 -19.27 0.15
C GLY A 109 -6.59 -17.75 0.31
N LEU A 110 -5.63 -17.22 1.08
CA LEU A 110 -5.41 -15.78 1.32
C LEU A 110 -4.36 -15.15 0.37
N LEU A 111 -3.92 -15.92 -0.63
CA LEU A 111 -2.90 -15.49 -1.59
C LEU A 111 -3.47 -15.39 -3.03
N ARG A 112 -4.79 -15.27 -3.18
CA ARG A 112 -5.43 -15.16 -4.51
C ARG A 112 -5.08 -13.85 -5.22
N TRP A 113 -4.62 -12.85 -4.47
CA TRP A 113 -4.07 -11.63 -5.02
C TRP A 113 -2.72 -11.81 -5.74
N TRP A 114 -1.97 -12.89 -5.44
CA TRP A 114 -0.70 -13.21 -6.09
C TRP A 114 -0.91 -13.86 -7.46
N THR A 115 -1.57 -13.13 -8.36
CA THR A 115 -1.81 -13.56 -9.74
C THR A 115 -1.45 -12.43 -10.68
N LYS A 116 -1.04 -12.79 -11.91
CA LYS A 116 -0.75 -11.81 -12.95
C LYS A 116 -2.00 -11.00 -13.34
N GLY A 117 -3.16 -11.64 -13.31
CA GLY A 117 -4.42 -11.04 -13.75
C GLY A 117 -4.64 -11.13 -15.26
N GLU A 118 -5.79 -10.64 -15.67
CA GLU A 118 -6.32 -10.61 -17.03
C GLU A 118 -6.09 -9.23 -17.67
N VAL A 119 -5.76 -9.25 -18.96
CA VAL A 119 -5.58 -8.03 -19.76
C VAL A 119 -6.88 -7.76 -20.50
N SER A 120 -7.44 -6.57 -20.32
CA SER A 120 -8.59 -6.11 -21.10
C SER A 120 -8.35 -4.69 -21.62
N LYS A 121 -9.08 -4.30 -22.67
CA LYS A 121 -9.04 -2.92 -23.19
C LYS A 121 -9.40 -1.90 -22.10
N GLN A 122 -10.32 -2.26 -21.20
CA GLN A 122 -10.70 -1.42 -20.07
C GLN A 122 -9.54 -1.26 -19.07
N VAL A 123 -8.86 -2.36 -18.71
CA VAL A 123 -7.68 -2.31 -17.80
C VAL A 123 -6.59 -1.44 -18.41
N LEU A 124 -6.27 -1.61 -19.69
CA LEU A 124 -5.26 -0.80 -20.38
C LEU A 124 -5.67 0.68 -20.47
N GLY A 125 -6.92 0.96 -20.85
CA GLY A 125 -7.44 2.32 -20.96
C GLY A 125 -7.40 3.07 -19.62
N PHE A 126 -7.87 2.44 -18.54
CA PHE A 126 -7.78 3.01 -17.20
C PHE A 126 -6.34 3.14 -16.72
N SER A 127 -5.46 2.17 -17.03
CA SER A 127 -4.04 2.26 -16.67
C SER A 127 -3.39 3.51 -17.26
N VAL A 128 -3.58 3.76 -18.57
CA VAL A 128 -3.04 4.97 -19.23
C VAL A 128 -3.65 6.24 -18.63
N LEU A 129 -4.97 6.28 -18.46
CA LEU A 129 -5.64 7.43 -17.87
C LEU A 129 -5.09 7.74 -16.47
N PHE A 130 -4.89 6.71 -15.65
CA PHE A 130 -4.46 6.84 -14.26
C PHE A 130 -3.00 7.25 -14.14
N ILE A 131 -2.13 6.76 -15.02
CA ILE A 131 -0.74 7.21 -15.11
C ILE A 131 -0.68 8.70 -15.43
N LEU A 132 -1.44 9.14 -16.45
CA LEU A 132 -1.46 10.53 -16.88
C LEU A 132 -2.06 11.44 -15.81
N SER A 133 -3.20 11.08 -15.23
CA SER A 133 -3.86 11.90 -14.22
C SER A 133 -3.04 12.01 -12.94
N ALA A 134 -2.43 10.91 -12.47
CA ALA A 134 -1.55 10.93 -11.32
C ALA A 134 -0.32 11.80 -11.58
N SER A 135 0.32 11.65 -12.75
CA SER A 135 1.51 12.44 -13.09
C SER A 135 1.22 13.94 -13.13
N ILE A 136 0.11 14.34 -13.78
CA ILE A 136 -0.32 15.74 -13.82
C ILE A 136 -0.63 16.26 -12.41
N ALA A 137 -1.36 15.49 -11.60
CA ALA A 137 -1.72 15.88 -10.25
C ALA A 137 -0.49 16.06 -9.35
N LEU A 138 0.53 15.19 -9.47
CA LEU A 138 1.79 15.30 -8.74
C LEU A 138 2.57 16.56 -9.12
N PHE A 139 2.65 16.88 -10.41
CA PHE A 139 3.29 18.13 -10.86
C PHE A 139 2.54 19.36 -10.35
N PHE A 140 1.20 19.39 -10.44
CA PHE A 140 0.42 20.50 -9.89
C PHE A 140 0.55 20.62 -8.38
N TRP A 141 0.54 19.51 -7.64
CA TRP A 141 0.79 19.52 -6.21
C TRP A 141 2.15 20.13 -5.89
N PHE A 142 3.21 19.71 -6.58
CA PHE A 142 4.57 20.21 -6.37
C PHE A 142 4.68 21.71 -6.69
N TYR A 143 4.20 22.15 -7.84
CA TYR A 143 4.35 23.55 -8.27
C TYR A 143 3.42 24.54 -7.56
N LEU A 144 2.17 24.14 -7.28
CA LEU A 144 1.18 25.04 -6.68
C LEU A 144 1.32 25.15 -5.16
N LEU A 145 1.76 24.09 -4.49
CA LEU A 145 1.88 24.07 -3.03
C LEU A 145 3.30 24.27 -2.53
N ASN A 146 4.30 24.18 -3.42
CA ASN A 146 5.73 24.34 -3.10
C ASN A 146 6.14 23.62 -1.80
N PRO A 147 5.87 22.31 -1.69
CA PRO A 147 6.16 21.56 -0.48
C PRO A 147 7.67 21.47 -0.27
N ASP A 148 8.11 21.62 0.97
CA ASP A 148 9.48 21.24 1.33
C ASP A 148 9.60 19.71 1.18
N ILE A 149 10.55 19.24 0.36
CA ILE A 149 10.87 17.83 0.12
C ILE A 149 12.38 17.58 0.17
N SER A 150 13.11 18.49 0.83
CA SER A 150 14.57 18.41 1.00
C SER A 150 15.00 17.09 1.66
N ASP A 151 14.26 16.63 2.67
CA ASP A 151 14.47 15.38 3.38
C ASP A 151 14.40 14.14 2.47
N ILE A 152 13.55 14.15 1.43
CA ILE A 152 13.47 13.06 0.46
C ILE A 152 14.66 13.11 -0.50
N LYS A 153 15.00 14.32 -0.99
CA LYS A 153 16.14 14.53 -1.90
C LYS A 153 17.46 14.09 -1.26
N GLU A 154 17.64 14.35 0.03
CA GLU A 154 18.83 13.96 0.79
C GLU A 154 19.02 12.43 0.90
N ASN A 155 17.95 11.64 0.77
CA ASN A 155 18.03 10.18 0.79
C ASN A 155 18.41 9.57 -0.57
N PHE A 156 18.39 10.34 -1.67
CA PHE A 156 18.85 9.85 -2.97
C PHE A 156 20.39 9.83 -3.03
N PRO A 157 20.99 8.85 -3.73
CA PRO A 157 22.43 8.83 -3.92
C PRO A 157 22.88 10.09 -4.65
N LYS A 158 24.04 10.63 -4.26
CA LYS A 158 24.70 11.72 -4.98
C LYS A 158 25.56 11.11 -6.08
N GLY A 159 25.48 11.62 -7.30
CA GLY A 159 26.29 11.12 -8.40
C GLY A 159 25.93 11.73 -9.75
N ASP A 160 26.41 11.10 -10.81
CA ASP A 160 26.12 11.49 -12.18
C ASP A 160 24.69 11.12 -12.60
N VAL A 161 24.23 11.69 -13.71
CA VAL A 161 22.86 11.50 -14.21
C VAL A 161 22.49 10.02 -14.41
N PRO A 162 23.35 9.16 -14.97
CA PRO A 162 23.06 7.72 -15.07
C PRO A 162 22.78 7.05 -13.72
N LEU A 163 23.57 7.33 -12.68
CA LEU A 163 23.35 6.78 -11.35
C LEU A 163 22.01 7.24 -10.77
N LEU A 164 21.67 8.52 -10.93
CA LEU A 164 20.40 9.09 -10.45
C LEU A 164 19.19 8.45 -11.16
N ILE A 165 19.27 8.27 -12.48
CA ILE A 165 18.22 7.59 -13.25
C ILE A 165 18.06 6.14 -12.78
N ALA A 166 19.16 5.41 -12.62
CA ALA A 166 19.14 4.03 -12.15
C ALA A 166 18.54 3.92 -10.74
N ALA A 167 18.92 4.83 -9.84
CA ALA A 167 18.37 4.90 -8.48
C ALA A 167 16.87 5.24 -8.48
N GLY A 168 16.44 6.21 -9.29
CA GLY A 168 15.02 6.58 -9.44
C GLY A 168 14.16 5.43 -9.94
N ILE A 169 14.60 4.73 -10.99
CA ILE A 169 13.90 3.56 -11.52
C ILE A 169 13.88 2.41 -10.51
N GLY A 170 15.01 2.14 -9.86
CA GLY A 170 15.12 1.09 -8.84
C GLY A 170 14.18 1.35 -7.65
N PHE A 171 14.17 2.59 -7.14
CA PHE A 171 13.24 3.03 -6.12
C PHE A 171 11.79 2.84 -6.57
N ALA A 172 11.43 3.32 -7.77
CA ALA A 172 10.06 3.24 -8.28
C ALA A 172 9.56 1.80 -8.41
N ILE A 173 10.40 0.87 -8.84
CA ILE A 173 10.03 -0.55 -8.94
C ILE A 173 9.83 -1.17 -7.56
N LEU A 174 10.77 -0.95 -6.65
CA LEU A 174 10.74 -1.55 -5.32
C LEU A 174 9.60 -0.98 -4.47
N ASN A 175 9.41 0.34 -4.51
CA ASN A 175 8.36 1.04 -3.76
C ASN A 175 6.98 0.61 -4.24
N ALA A 176 6.69 0.76 -5.54
CA ALA A 176 5.44 0.34 -6.15
C ALA A 176 5.08 -1.12 -5.84
N ALA A 177 6.04 -2.04 -5.98
CA ALA A 177 5.81 -3.45 -5.67
C ALA A 177 5.46 -3.66 -4.19
N ALA A 178 6.24 -3.05 -3.29
CA ALA A 178 6.06 -3.22 -1.86
C ALA A 178 4.73 -2.63 -1.37
N GLU A 179 4.40 -1.41 -1.80
CA GLU A 179 3.15 -0.75 -1.43
C GLU A 179 1.93 -1.51 -1.98
N GLU A 180 1.92 -1.86 -3.26
CA GLU A 180 0.78 -2.58 -3.84
C GLU A 180 0.60 -3.96 -3.20
N PHE A 181 1.68 -4.67 -2.85
CA PHE A 181 1.59 -5.94 -2.12
C PHE A 181 0.95 -5.77 -0.75
N LEU A 182 1.31 -4.73 0.00
CA LEU A 182 0.70 -4.47 1.30
C LEU A 182 -0.77 -4.07 1.15
N PHE A 183 -1.06 -3.08 0.31
CA PHE A 183 -2.38 -2.45 0.29
C PHE A 183 -3.39 -3.19 -0.59
N ARG A 184 -3.04 -3.53 -1.83
CA ARG A 184 -3.95 -4.17 -2.81
C ARG A 184 -3.88 -5.69 -2.75
N GLY A 185 -2.75 -6.22 -2.27
CA GLY A 185 -2.60 -7.61 -1.91
C GLY A 185 -3.19 -7.89 -0.53
N ILE A 186 -2.39 -7.68 0.51
CA ILE A 186 -2.63 -8.22 1.86
C ILE A 186 -3.83 -7.55 2.56
N LEU A 187 -3.86 -6.21 2.59
CA LEU A 187 -4.89 -5.45 3.32
C LEU A 187 -6.25 -5.60 2.64
N PHE A 188 -6.31 -5.40 1.31
CA PHE A 188 -7.54 -5.55 0.54
C PHE A 188 -8.10 -6.98 0.58
N GLU A 189 -7.25 -8.01 0.39
CA GLU A 189 -7.67 -9.42 0.52
C GLU A 189 -8.19 -9.74 1.93
N SER A 190 -7.58 -9.17 2.96
CA SER A 190 -8.03 -9.37 4.35
C SER A 190 -9.38 -8.71 4.63
N LEU A 191 -9.63 -7.51 4.10
CA LEU A 191 -10.94 -6.85 4.19
C LEU A 191 -12.03 -7.65 3.45
N LEU A 192 -11.74 -8.18 2.27
CA LEU A 192 -12.67 -9.05 1.55
C LEU A 192 -12.93 -10.36 2.32
N SER A 193 -11.89 -10.95 2.91
CA SER A 193 -12.00 -12.14 3.76
C SER A 193 -12.85 -11.87 5.00
N ALA A 194 -12.77 -10.64 5.53
CA ALA A 194 -13.60 -10.12 6.60
C ALA A 194 -15.06 -9.84 6.20
N LYS A 195 -15.49 -10.23 4.98
CA LYS A 195 -16.87 -10.08 4.47
C LYS A 195 -17.32 -8.64 4.25
N PHE A 196 -16.39 -7.69 4.18
CA PHE A 196 -16.72 -6.36 3.68
C PHE A 196 -17.15 -6.46 2.21
N SER A 197 -18.11 -5.63 1.82
CA SER A 197 -18.44 -5.50 0.40
C SER A 197 -17.23 -4.96 -0.36
N LEU A 198 -17.16 -5.24 -1.67
CA LEU A 198 -16.08 -4.76 -2.52
C LEU A 198 -15.86 -3.25 -2.39
N PHE A 199 -16.97 -2.49 -2.36
CA PHE A 199 -16.95 -1.05 -2.19
C PHE A 199 -16.25 -0.64 -0.89
N TRP A 200 -16.66 -1.20 0.24
CA TRP A 200 -16.06 -0.84 1.54
C TRP A 200 -14.61 -1.30 1.67
N ALA A 201 -14.29 -2.48 1.16
CA ALA A 201 -12.92 -2.96 1.13
C ALA A 201 -12.01 -2.04 0.28
N LEU A 202 -12.52 -1.55 -0.86
CA LEU A 202 -11.82 -0.58 -1.73
C LEU A 202 -11.64 0.78 -1.04
N VAL A 203 -12.67 1.27 -0.34
CA VAL A 203 -12.63 2.55 0.38
C VAL A 203 -11.64 2.48 1.55
N PHE A 204 -11.71 1.45 2.40
CA PHE A 204 -10.86 1.37 3.59
C PHE A 204 -9.38 1.17 3.23
N GLN A 205 -9.07 0.36 2.21
CA GLN A 205 -7.68 0.23 1.76
C GLN A 205 -7.13 1.55 1.20
N ALA A 206 -7.94 2.28 0.42
CA ALA A 206 -7.52 3.54 -0.17
C ALA A 206 -7.35 4.64 0.89
N PHE A 207 -8.25 4.67 1.87
CA PHE A 207 -8.16 5.57 3.01
C PHE A 207 -6.92 5.31 3.85
N SER A 208 -6.62 4.05 4.16
CA SER A 208 -5.40 3.66 4.88
C SER A 208 -4.15 4.06 4.10
N PHE A 209 -4.13 3.79 2.79
CA PHE A 209 -3.06 4.21 1.89
C PHE A 209 -2.86 5.74 1.94
N GLY A 210 -3.94 6.51 1.78
CA GLY A 210 -3.88 7.96 1.79
C GLY A 210 -3.36 8.54 3.10
N ILE A 211 -3.90 8.11 4.25
CA ILE A 211 -3.48 8.65 5.56
C ILE A 211 -2.01 8.39 5.83
N LEU A 212 -1.48 7.23 5.46
CA LEU A 212 -0.08 6.88 5.67
C LEU A 212 0.88 7.74 4.83
N HIS A 213 0.36 8.52 3.87
CA HIS A 213 1.12 9.52 3.10
C HIS A 213 1.14 10.92 3.75
N LEU A 214 0.56 11.12 4.94
CA LEU A 214 0.55 12.44 5.59
C LEU A 214 1.94 13.09 5.68
N HIS A 215 2.97 12.30 5.93
CA HIS A 215 4.37 12.72 5.94
C HIS A 215 5.20 12.15 4.76
N GLY A 216 4.54 11.52 3.79
CA GLY A 216 5.16 10.85 2.64
C GLY A 216 5.22 11.72 1.39
N PHE A 217 5.03 11.11 0.21
CA PHE A 217 4.95 11.84 -1.06
C PHE A 217 3.71 11.40 -1.85
N PRO A 218 2.77 12.30 -2.18
CA PRO A 218 2.69 13.70 -1.77
C PRO A 218 2.37 13.85 -0.26
N ARG A 219 2.95 14.85 0.40
CA ARG A 219 2.75 15.14 1.85
C ARG A 219 1.59 16.09 2.15
N GLY A 220 1.20 16.11 3.43
CA GLY A 220 0.16 16.95 3.99
C GLY A 220 -1.24 16.45 3.67
N TRP A 221 -2.27 17.15 4.14
CA TRP A 221 -3.67 16.73 3.96
C TRP A 221 -4.11 16.69 2.48
N VAL A 222 -3.57 17.59 1.65
CA VAL A 222 -3.79 17.50 0.19
C VAL A 222 -3.14 16.23 -0.35
N GLY A 223 -1.92 15.91 0.11
CA GLY A 223 -1.23 14.67 -0.23
C GLY A 223 -2.01 13.42 0.18
N VAL A 224 -2.59 13.40 1.38
CA VAL A 224 -3.50 12.35 1.85
C VAL A 224 -4.67 12.14 0.89
N GLY A 225 -5.30 13.23 0.43
CA GLY A 225 -6.38 13.18 -0.54
C GLY A 225 -5.93 12.63 -1.91
N LEU A 226 -4.81 13.12 -2.44
CA LEU A 226 -4.24 12.66 -3.71
C LEU A 226 -3.84 11.19 -3.66
N ALA A 227 -3.11 10.78 -2.63
CA ALA A 227 -2.73 9.38 -2.39
C ALA A 227 -3.95 8.50 -2.18
N GLY A 228 -4.96 8.95 -1.44
CA GLY A 228 -6.22 8.21 -1.28
C GLY A 228 -6.96 7.99 -2.61
N ILE A 229 -7.08 9.01 -3.45
CA ILE A 229 -7.65 8.89 -4.80
C ILE A 229 -6.81 7.92 -5.65
N TYR A 230 -5.49 8.02 -5.57
CA TYR A 230 -4.59 7.11 -6.25
C TYR A 230 -4.76 5.65 -5.79
N GLY A 231 -4.98 5.45 -4.49
CA GLY A 231 -5.30 4.15 -3.89
C GLY A 231 -6.63 3.58 -4.38
N LEU A 232 -7.64 4.42 -4.63
CA LEU A 232 -8.89 3.99 -5.27
C LEU A 232 -8.66 3.57 -6.72
N MET A 233 -7.85 4.33 -7.46
CA MET A 233 -7.55 4.08 -8.87
C MET A 233 -6.82 2.74 -9.06
N THR A 234 -5.73 2.52 -8.36
CA THR A 234 -4.97 1.25 -8.40
C THR A 234 -5.76 0.08 -7.81
N GLY A 235 -6.56 0.31 -6.76
CA GLY A 235 -7.51 -0.68 -6.25
C GLY A 235 -8.56 -1.09 -7.29
N LEU A 236 -9.08 -0.14 -8.09
CA LEU A 236 -9.97 -0.44 -9.20
C LEU A 236 -9.25 -1.24 -10.30
N ILE A 237 -8.00 -0.91 -10.64
CA ILE A 237 -7.20 -1.71 -11.57
C ILE A 237 -7.01 -3.13 -11.04
N ARG A 238 -6.78 -3.31 -9.73
CA ARG A 238 -6.71 -4.64 -9.10
C ARG A 238 -8.01 -5.40 -9.40
N ILE A 239 -9.16 -4.80 -9.10
CA ILE A 239 -10.47 -5.44 -9.29
C ILE A 239 -10.68 -5.85 -10.75
N LEU A 240 -10.46 -4.93 -11.68
CA LEU A 240 -10.70 -5.13 -13.11
C LEU A 240 -9.74 -6.16 -13.72
N SER A 241 -8.48 -6.14 -13.32
CA SER A 241 -7.47 -7.07 -13.81
C SER A 241 -7.52 -8.41 -13.09
N LYS A 242 -8.17 -8.53 -11.93
CA LYS A 242 -8.09 -9.73 -11.07
C LYS A 242 -6.65 -10.18 -10.79
N GLY A 243 -5.66 -9.28 -10.89
CA GLY A 243 -4.25 -9.53 -10.53
C GLY A 243 -3.60 -8.36 -9.78
N ILE A 244 -2.38 -8.57 -9.29
CA ILE A 244 -1.55 -7.52 -8.65
C ILE A 244 -0.56 -6.87 -9.62
N TYR A 245 -0.27 -7.54 -10.74
CA TYR A 245 0.73 -7.07 -11.71
C TYR A 245 0.41 -5.69 -12.30
N TYR A 246 -0.86 -5.45 -12.70
CA TYR A 246 -1.27 -4.20 -13.32
C TYR A 246 -1.27 -3.00 -12.36
N PRO A 247 -1.78 -3.12 -11.12
CA PRO A 247 -1.60 -2.08 -10.11
C PRO A 247 -0.13 -1.70 -9.89
N VAL A 248 0.76 -2.70 -9.76
CA VAL A 248 2.21 -2.47 -9.61
C VAL A 248 2.76 -1.71 -10.82
N LEU A 249 2.43 -2.14 -12.04
CA LEU A 249 2.92 -1.50 -13.25
C LEU A 249 2.47 -0.04 -13.33
N VAL A 250 1.21 0.26 -13.01
CA VAL A 250 0.68 1.64 -12.98
C VAL A 250 1.37 2.48 -11.90
N HIS A 251 1.66 1.88 -10.75
CA HIS A 251 2.36 2.52 -9.63
C HIS A 251 3.80 2.88 -9.96
N ILE A 252 4.53 2.01 -10.67
CA ILE A 252 5.89 2.33 -11.13
C ILE A 252 5.94 3.66 -11.89
N PHE A 253 4.97 3.97 -12.74
CA PHE A 253 4.97 5.24 -13.48
C PHE A 253 4.67 6.46 -12.61
N ALA A 254 3.82 6.32 -11.60
CA ALA A 254 3.63 7.38 -10.62
C ALA A 254 4.94 7.66 -9.87
N ASP A 255 5.62 6.61 -9.42
CA ASP A 255 6.89 6.74 -8.69
C ASP A 255 8.03 7.25 -9.57
N ILE A 256 8.05 6.93 -10.87
CA ILE A 256 8.97 7.54 -11.83
C ILE A 256 8.72 9.05 -11.90
N THR A 257 7.45 9.49 -11.93
CA THR A 257 7.13 10.93 -11.89
C THR A 257 7.62 11.57 -10.59
N ILE A 258 7.46 10.90 -9.45
CA ILE A 258 8.00 11.35 -8.16
C ILE A 258 9.53 11.49 -8.24
N ALA A 259 10.22 10.46 -8.72
CA ALA A 259 11.67 10.47 -8.87
C ALA A 259 12.15 11.61 -9.78
N ILE A 260 11.43 11.88 -10.88
CA ILE A 260 11.73 13.01 -11.77
C ILE A 260 11.62 14.35 -11.02
N ILE A 261 10.53 14.56 -10.27
CA ILE A 261 10.32 15.78 -9.47
C ILE A 261 11.45 15.96 -8.45
N VAL A 262 11.75 14.92 -7.68
CA VAL A 262 12.77 14.95 -6.63
C VAL A 262 14.16 15.22 -7.20
N LEU A 263 14.54 14.51 -8.26
CA LEU A 263 15.91 14.54 -8.80
C LEU A 263 16.20 15.78 -9.66
N PHE A 264 15.22 16.28 -10.40
CA PHE A 264 15.46 17.29 -11.44
C PHE A 264 14.73 18.62 -11.23
N PHE A 265 13.69 18.68 -10.39
CA PHE A 265 12.89 19.89 -10.20
C PHE A 265 12.98 20.48 -8.79
N THR A 266 13.48 19.71 -7.82
CA THR A 266 13.71 20.19 -6.46
C THR A 266 14.98 21.02 -6.41
N LYS A 267 14.89 22.25 -5.89
CA LYS A 267 16.05 23.14 -5.72
C LYS A 267 17.01 22.62 -4.66
#